data_AF-A0AAE7AYN0-F1
#
_entry.id   AF-A0AAE7AYN0-F1
#
_cell.length_a   1.000
_cell.length_b   1.000
_cell.length_c   1.000
_cell.angle_alpha   90.00
_cell.angle_beta   90.00
_cell.angle_gamma   90.00
#
_symmetry.space_group_name_H-M   'P 1'
#
loop_
_entity.id
_entity.type
_entity.pdbx_description
1 polymer ?
#
loop_
_entity_poly.entity_id
_entity_poly.type
_entity_poly.pdbx_seq_one_letter_code
_entity_poly.pdbx_strand_id
1 'polypeptide(L)'
;MKNALLLASSLIAVPAISAEQPTTPEAVTAAYAASVQNDETYTYVRCWYRPAQTHDDPATSWEWALDENGDYLKVNGYWWSSVSFKNMFYTNKPQSEIKQRCQETLNVNHDTADMLYYASDNRFSYNHSIWTNDTTPNSKINRLVAFGDSLSDTGNLFNGSQWVFPNANSWFLGHFSNGFVWTEYLAEAKDVPLYNWSVGGAAGTNQYVALTGIYDQVTSYLTYMKMAKNYDPKNTLFTLEFGLNDFMNYNREVSDVKADLSSALIRLRDAGAQHLILLTLPDATKAPQFKYSTQQEIEKVRTKIIAFNVFIKEQADLYKNKGMNVLLYDANTLFNAMTSKPEEHGFANAKDACLNINRSSALDYLYSHSFTNDCAHHGSDKYVFWGVTHPTTAAHKYIADNIIKEELNKFPF
;
A
#
# COMPACT_ATOMS: atom_id res chain seq x y z
N MET A 1 0.83 3.26 59.66
CA MET A 1 1.94 2.29 59.67
C MET A 1 2.60 2.41 58.30
N LYS A 2 3.75 3.09 58.18
CA LYS A 2 5.09 2.50 57.87
C LYS A 2 4.99 1.37 56.83
N ASN A 3 5.76 1.28 55.74
CA ASN A 3 6.90 1.98 55.14
C ASN A 3 7.15 1.23 53.82
N ALA A 4 7.81 1.85 52.84
CA ALA A 4 9.02 1.34 52.15
C ALA A 4 9.06 1.72 50.67
N LEU A 5 9.98 2.62 50.36
CA LEU A 5 10.62 2.74 49.05
C LEU A 5 11.27 1.41 48.67
N LEU A 6 11.15 1.04 47.40
CA LEU A 6 12.11 0.16 46.71
C LEU A 6 12.63 0.92 45.49
N LEU A 7 13.81 1.53 45.66
CA LEU A 7 14.68 1.98 44.58
C LEU A 7 15.26 0.72 43.91
N ALA A 8 14.80 0.42 42.70
CA ALA A 8 15.51 -0.48 41.80
C ALA A 8 16.44 0.36 40.92
N SER A 9 17.74 0.15 41.11
CA SER A 9 18.84 0.75 40.38
C SER A 9 18.73 0.50 38.87
N SER A 10 18.53 1.56 38.10
CA SER A 10 18.77 1.61 36.67
C SER A 10 20.26 1.46 36.40
N LEU A 11 20.67 0.30 35.88
CA LEU A 11 21.92 0.17 35.16
C LEU A 11 21.84 1.09 33.94
N ILE A 12 22.57 2.20 34.00
CA ILE A 12 22.80 3.09 32.86
C ILE A 12 23.63 2.28 31.87
N ALA A 13 22.96 1.65 30.91
CA ALA A 13 23.61 1.22 29.69
C ALA A 13 24.10 2.47 28.98
N VAL A 14 25.41 2.67 28.95
CA VAL A 14 26.05 3.65 28.07
C VAL A 14 25.61 3.28 26.65
N PRO A 15 24.90 4.15 25.90
CA PRO A 15 24.62 3.85 24.52
C PRO A 15 25.96 3.82 23.81
N ALA A 16 26.30 2.66 23.24
CA ALA A 16 27.23 2.62 22.13
C ALA A 16 26.73 3.66 21.13
N ILE A 17 27.61 4.54 20.67
CA ILE A 17 27.32 5.54 19.64
C ILE A 17 26.93 4.76 18.38
N SER A 18 25.65 4.42 18.25
CA SER A 18 25.07 4.04 16.98
C SER A 18 25.20 5.27 16.12
N ALA A 19 26.00 5.22 15.06
CA ALA A 19 25.89 6.22 14.01
C ALA A 19 24.40 6.33 13.65
N GLU A 20 23.81 7.52 13.75
CA GLU A 20 22.40 7.72 13.41
C GLU A 20 22.20 7.28 11.97
N GLN A 21 21.29 6.32 11.74
CA GLN A 21 20.98 5.87 10.39
C GLN A 21 20.37 7.03 9.60
N PRO A 22 20.76 7.23 8.33
CA PRO A 22 20.25 8.32 7.52
C PRO A 22 18.75 8.12 7.27
N THR A 23 17.96 9.14 7.61
CA THR A 23 16.50 9.15 7.43
C THR A 23 16.06 9.91 6.19
N THR A 24 16.96 10.72 5.60
CA THR A 24 16.73 11.46 4.35
C THR A 24 17.72 11.01 3.27
N PRO A 25 17.35 11.09 1.98
CA PRO A 25 18.23 10.64 0.90
C PRO A 25 19.47 11.52 0.75
N GLU A 26 19.42 12.79 1.17
CA GLU A 26 20.56 13.71 1.13
C GLU A 26 21.63 13.37 2.18
N ALA A 27 21.23 12.72 3.28
CA ALA A 27 22.15 12.28 4.33
C ALA A 27 22.89 10.98 3.97
N VAL A 28 22.45 10.27 2.92
CA VAL A 28 23.10 9.02 2.48
C VAL A 28 24.37 9.34 1.69
N THR A 29 25.52 8.96 2.23
CA THR A 29 26.80 9.03 1.52
C THR A 29 27.01 7.80 0.63
N ALA A 30 27.82 7.95 -0.43
CA ALA A 30 28.19 6.82 -1.29
C ALA A 30 28.93 5.72 -0.51
N ALA A 31 29.77 6.09 0.46
CA ALA A 31 30.48 5.14 1.31
C ALA A 31 29.52 4.35 2.21
N TYR A 32 28.50 5.00 2.77
CA TYR A 32 27.47 4.32 3.55
C TYR A 32 26.65 3.35 2.70
N ALA A 33 26.18 3.79 1.53
CA ALA A 33 25.45 2.92 0.60
C ALA A 33 26.30 1.71 0.16
N ALA A 34 27.58 1.91 -0.16
CA ALA A 34 28.49 0.83 -0.49
C ALA A 34 28.71 -0.14 0.68
N SER A 35 28.81 0.36 1.92
CA SER A 35 28.91 -0.48 3.12
C SER A 35 27.69 -1.38 3.28
N VAL A 36 26.48 -0.83 3.09
CA VAL A 36 25.22 -1.59 3.15
C VAL A 36 25.16 -2.63 2.04
N GLN A 37 25.50 -2.24 0.81
CA GLN A 37 25.51 -3.11 -0.37
C GLN A 37 26.55 -4.25 -0.32
N ASN A 38 27.56 -4.12 0.54
CA ASN A 38 28.62 -5.13 0.74
C ASN A 38 28.35 -6.04 1.94
N ASP A 39 27.35 -5.73 2.77
CA ASP A 39 26.90 -6.57 3.89
C ASP A 39 25.99 -7.71 3.38
N GLU A 40 26.53 -8.50 2.44
CA GLU A 40 25.83 -9.58 1.77
C GLU A 40 25.60 -10.75 2.74
N THR A 41 24.37 -11.25 2.74
CA THR A 41 23.84 -12.31 3.57
C THR A 41 22.76 -13.09 2.79
N TYR A 42 21.92 -13.83 3.49
CA TYR A 42 20.72 -14.44 2.94
C TYR A 42 19.53 -14.28 3.88
N THR A 43 18.33 -14.48 3.34
CA THR A 43 17.08 -14.62 4.10
C THR A 43 16.22 -15.73 3.50
N TYR A 44 15.11 -16.08 4.15
CA TYR A 44 14.09 -16.99 3.61
C TYR A 44 12.90 -16.22 3.06
N VAL A 45 12.04 -16.92 2.32
CA VAL A 45 10.81 -16.34 1.74
C VAL A 45 9.60 -16.96 2.42
N ARG A 46 8.74 -16.11 2.99
CA ARG A 46 7.42 -16.49 3.49
C ARG A 46 6.39 -16.28 2.38
N CYS A 47 5.71 -17.34 1.97
CA CYS A 47 4.66 -17.34 0.95
C CYS A 47 3.29 -17.37 1.62
N TRP A 48 2.54 -16.27 1.55
CA TRP A 48 1.16 -16.17 2.00
C TRP A 48 0.19 -16.53 0.89
N TYR A 49 -0.96 -17.07 1.29
CA TYR A 49 -2.09 -17.34 0.41
C TYR A 49 -3.41 -17.32 1.17
N ARG A 50 -4.49 -17.12 0.44
CA ARG A 50 -5.85 -17.38 0.91
C ARG A 50 -6.20 -18.86 0.69
N PRO A 51 -6.52 -19.64 1.72
CA PRO A 51 -6.96 -21.03 1.54
C PRO A 51 -8.37 -21.14 0.93
N ALA A 52 -9.21 -20.13 1.14
CA ALA A 52 -10.57 -20.11 0.62
C ALA A 52 -10.62 -19.83 -0.89
N GLN A 53 -11.53 -20.52 -1.59
CA GLN A 53 -11.75 -20.37 -3.03
C GLN A 53 -12.79 -19.27 -3.36
N THR A 54 -12.82 -18.22 -2.54
CA THR A 54 -13.73 -17.07 -2.64
C THR A 54 -13.08 -15.85 -2.00
N HIS A 55 -13.43 -14.64 -2.44
CA HIS A 55 -13.05 -13.40 -1.74
C HIS A 55 -13.89 -13.13 -0.48
N ASP A 56 -14.87 -13.99 -0.18
CA ASP A 56 -15.71 -13.85 1.02
C ASP A 56 -14.92 -14.05 2.32
N ASP A 57 -13.88 -14.89 2.30
CA ASP A 57 -13.06 -15.19 3.46
C ASP A 57 -11.66 -14.59 3.28
N PRO A 58 -11.33 -13.46 3.94
CA PRO A 58 -10.04 -12.77 3.86
C PRO A 58 -8.92 -13.45 4.65
N ALA A 59 -9.20 -14.53 5.39
CA ALA A 59 -8.20 -15.22 6.17
C ALA A 59 -7.09 -15.77 5.27
N THR A 60 -5.86 -15.67 5.75
CA THR A 60 -4.67 -16.13 5.04
C THR A 60 -3.86 -17.09 5.91
N SER A 61 -3.10 -17.94 5.25
CA SER A 61 -2.07 -18.79 5.85
C SER A 61 -0.75 -18.56 5.11
N TRP A 62 0.34 -19.14 5.61
CA TRP A 62 1.63 -19.06 4.96
C TRP A 62 2.47 -20.32 5.13
N GLU A 63 3.37 -20.55 4.19
CA GLU A 63 4.42 -21.55 4.24
C GLU A 63 5.77 -20.92 3.89
N TRP A 64 6.86 -21.56 4.30
CA TRP A 64 8.20 -21.19 3.81
C TRP A 64 8.38 -21.70 2.39
N ALA A 65 8.81 -20.82 1.48
CA ALA A 65 9.16 -21.22 0.12
C ALA A 65 10.20 -22.33 0.13
N LEU A 66 10.04 -23.31 -0.76
CA LEU A 66 11.00 -24.37 -1.00
C LEU A 66 11.74 -24.15 -2.32
N ASP A 67 12.97 -24.65 -2.41
CA ASP A 67 13.71 -24.78 -3.66
C ASP A 67 13.37 -26.09 -4.40
N GLU A 68 14.04 -26.35 -5.52
CA GLU A 68 13.81 -27.55 -6.36
C GLU A 68 14.06 -28.87 -5.64
N ASN A 69 14.85 -28.86 -4.57
CA ASN A 69 15.20 -30.05 -3.79
C ASN A 69 14.25 -30.26 -2.61
N GLY A 70 13.33 -29.32 -2.37
CA GLY A 70 12.45 -29.32 -1.20
C GLY A 70 13.10 -28.73 0.06
N ASP A 71 14.27 -28.10 -0.05
CA ASP A 71 14.89 -27.35 1.05
C ASP A 71 14.30 -25.94 1.13
N TYR A 72 14.38 -25.27 2.29
CA TYR A 72 13.93 -23.88 2.41
C TYR A 72 14.70 -22.95 1.47
N LEU A 73 13.97 -22.24 0.60
CA LEU A 73 14.53 -21.30 -0.36
C LEU A 73 15.29 -20.19 0.37
N LYS A 74 16.57 -20.09 0.07
CA LYS A 74 17.42 -18.97 0.49
C LYS A 74 17.57 -17.96 -0.63
N VAL A 75 17.41 -16.69 -0.30
CA VAL A 75 17.61 -15.57 -1.22
C VAL A 75 18.81 -14.78 -0.71
N ASN A 76 19.87 -14.69 -1.52
CA ASN A 76 21.06 -13.92 -1.20
C ASN A 76 20.86 -12.44 -1.51
N GLY A 77 21.46 -11.58 -0.70
CA GLY A 77 21.26 -10.13 -0.79
C GLY A 77 21.68 -9.43 0.50
N TYR A 78 21.21 -8.21 0.70
CA TYR A 78 21.55 -7.39 1.86
C TYR A 78 20.33 -6.66 2.42
N TRP A 79 20.37 -6.37 3.72
CA TRP A 79 19.31 -5.67 4.41
C TRP A 79 19.59 -4.18 4.49
N TRP A 80 18.55 -3.37 4.37
CA TRP A 80 18.63 -1.99 4.85
C TRP A 80 17.31 -1.54 5.46
N SER A 81 17.44 -0.58 6.37
CA SER A 81 16.33 0.06 7.03
C SER A 81 16.75 1.40 7.60
N SER A 82 15.79 2.32 7.70
CA SER A 82 15.90 3.49 8.56
C SER A 82 15.28 3.27 9.95
N VAL A 83 14.46 2.22 10.12
CA VAL A 83 13.78 1.86 11.36
C VAL A 83 13.55 0.34 11.39
N SER A 84 14.05 -0.37 12.41
CA SER A 84 14.19 -1.84 12.43
C SER A 84 12.97 -2.70 12.01
N PHE A 85 11.73 -2.22 12.10
CA PHE A 85 10.53 -2.96 11.63
C PHE A 85 10.12 -2.66 10.18
N LYS A 86 10.74 -1.67 9.52
CA LYS A 86 10.53 -1.29 8.11
C LYS A 86 11.65 -1.81 7.19
N ASN A 87 12.31 -2.91 7.54
CA ASN A 87 13.41 -3.44 6.73
C ASN A 87 12.96 -3.83 5.32
N MET A 88 13.83 -3.61 4.34
CA MET A 88 13.72 -4.10 2.98
C MET A 88 14.93 -4.97 2.65
N PHE A 89 14.70 -6.11 2.00
CA PHE A 89 15.76 -7.01 1.57
C PHE A 89 16.05 -6.80 0.08
N TYR A 90 17.28 -6.49 -0.27
CA TYR A 90 17.70 -6.22 -1.64
C TYR A 90 18.40 -7.45 -2.20
N THR A 91 17.91 -7.98 -3.31
CA THR A 91 18.44 -9.19 -3.94
C THR A 91 18.62 -9.01 -5.44
N ASN A 92 19.42 -9.85 -6.08
CA ASN A 92 19.46 -9.98 -7.53
C ASN A 92 18.53 -11.10 -8.04
N LYS A 93 17.87 -11.85 -7.14
CA LYS A 93 16.90 -12.88 -7.53
C LYS A 93 15.66 -12.22 -8.15
N PRO A 94 15.23 -12.64 -9.36
CA PRO A 94 14.02 -12.11 -9.98
C PRO A 94 12.76 -12.39 -9.15
N GLN A 95 11.85 -11.42 -9.14
CA GLN A 95 10.53 -11.55 -8.50
C GLN A 95 9.73 -12.72 -9.07
N SER A 96 9.82 -12.93 -10.39
CA SER A 96 9.17 -14.05 -11.08
C SER A 96 9.65 -15.41 -10.57
N GLU A 97 10.95 -15.56 -10.28
CA GLU A 97 11.50 -16.79 -9.71
C GLU A 97 11.00 -17.01 -8.28
N ILE A 98 10.95 -15.96 -7.46
CA ILE A 98 10.45 -16.05 -6.08
C ILE A 98 8.95 -16.41 -6.09
N LYS A 99 8.16 -15.73 -6.93
CA LYS A 99 6.73 -16.01 -7.14
C LYS A 99 6.52 -17.46 -7.58
N GLN A 100 7.29 -17.93 -8.56
CA GLN A 100 7.23 -19.32 -9.02
C GLN A 100 7.52 -20.32 -7.90
N ARG A 101 8.56 -20.09 -7.07
CA ARG A 101 8.85 -20.97 -5.93
C ARG A 101 7.73 -21.00 -4.91
N CYS A 102 7.12 -19.85 -4.61
CA CYS A 102 5.93 -19.83 -3.77
C CYS A 102 4.76 -20.60 -4.41
N GLN A 103 4.56 -20.50 -5.73
CA GLN A 103 3.45 -21.17 -6.41
C GLN A 103 3.62 -22.69 -6.35
N GLU A 104 4.83 -23.17 -6.63
CA GLU A 104 5.22 -24.58 -6.54
C GLU A 104 5.10 -25.12 -5.11
N THR A 105 5.52 -24.32 -4.11
CA THR A 105 5.48 -24.70 -2.70
C THR A 105 4.06 -24.83 -2.19
N LEU A 106 3.22 -23.83 -2.47
CA LEU A 106 1.86 -23.75 -1.93
C LEU A 106 0.91 -24.71 -2.65
N ASN A 107 1.19 -25.02 -3.92
CA ASN A 107 0.38 -25.92 -4.76
C ASN A 107 -1.13 -25.58 -4.73
N VAL A 108 -1.45 -24.29 -4.69
CA VAL A 108 -2.81 -23.75 -4.73
C VAL A 108 -3.25 -23.56 -6.18
N ASN A 109 -4.45 -24.02 -6.52
CA ASN A 109 -4.94 -24.11 -7.90
C ASN A 109 -6.24 -23.33 -8.14
N HIS A 110 -6.48 -22.27 -7.38
CA HIS A 110 -7.66 -21.42 -7.51
C HIS A 110 -7.27 -19.95 -7.66
N ASP A 111 -8.07 -19.20 -8.42
CA ASP A 111 -7.75 -17.82 -8.83
C ASP A 111 -7.77 -16.82 -7.65
N THR A 112 -8.45 -17.16 -6.56
CA THR A 112 -8.56 -16.33 -5.34
C THR A 112 -7.45 -16.59 -4.33
N ALA A 113 -6.41 -17.33 -4.70
CA ALA A 113 -5.31 -17.65 -3.78
C ALA A 113 -4.53 -16.39 -3.34
N ASP A 114 -4.59 -15.33 -4.16
CA ASP A 114 -4.05 -13.99 -3.87
C ASP A 114 -2.67 -14.05 -3.22
N MET A 115 -1.75 -14.74 -3.90
CA MET A 115 -0.47 -15.06 -3.28
C MET A 115 0.41 -13.82 -3.08
N LEU A 116 0.98 -13.71 -1.89
CA LEU A 116 1.93 -12.67 -1.50
C LEU A 116 3.20 -13.30 -0.93
N TYR A 117 4.33 -12.62 -1.02
CA TYR A 117 5.58 -13.16 -0.49
C TYR A 117 6.52 -12.08 0.05
N TYR A 118 7.24 -12.43 1.11
CA TYR A 118 8.08 -11.49 1.86
C TYR A 118 9.37 -12.15 2.35
N ALA A 119 10.42 -11.35 2.49
CA ALA A 119 11.65 -11.77 3.16
C ALA A 119 11.40 -11.91 4.66
N SER A 120 11.92 -12.99 5.24
CA SER A 120 11.70 -13.29 6.65
C SER A 120 12.71 -14.31 7.14
N ASP A 121 13.48 -13.99 8.19
CA ASP A 121 14.53 -14.90 8.69
C ASP A 121 13.96 -16.03 9.56
N ASN A 122 12.80 -15.78 10.19
CA ASN A 122 12.14 -16.74 11.06
C ASN A 122 10.66 -16.39 11.23
N ARG A 123 9.90 -17.25 11.92
CA ARG A 123 8.44 -17.08 12.10
C ARG A 123 8.02 -15.82 12.85
N PHE A 124 8.93 -15.18 13.60
CA PHE A 124 8.65 -13.95 14.36
C PHE A 124 9.04 -12.68 13.61
N SER A 125 9.77 -12.80 12.50
CA SER A 125 10.07 -11.67 11.62
C SER A 125 8.79 -11.17 10.95
N TYR A 126 8.68 -9.85 10.80
CA TYR A 126 7.59 -9.22 10.05
C TYR A 126 7.65 -9.54 8.55
N ASN A 127 6.68 -9.04 7.79
CA ASN A 127 6.63 -9.20 6.35
C ASN A 127 7.50 -8.12 5.69
N HIS A 128 8.75 -8.43 5.36
CA HIS A 128 9.67 -7.47 4.74
C HIS A 128 9.63 -7.53 3.21
N SER A 129 9.51 -6.38 2.56
CA SER A 129 9.54 -6.29 1.09
C SER A 129 10.85 -6.82 0.53
N ILE A 130 10.76 -7.61 -0.54
CA ILE A 130 11.92 -8.10 -1.29
C ILE A 130 12.10 -7.21 -2.52
N TRP A 131 13.13 -6.37 -2.53
CA TRP A 131 13.50 -5.54 -3.67
C TRP A 131 14.46 -6.27 -4.60
N THR A 132 14.09 -6.44 -5.87
CA THR A 132 15.02 -6.92 -6.89
C THR A 132 15.79 -5.75 -7.51
N ASN A 133 17.12 -5.75 -7.30
CA ASN A 133 18.04 -4.79 -7.90
C ASN A 133 18.05 -4.86 -9.43
N ASP A 134 18.28 -3.72 -10.07
CA ASP A 134 18.42 -3.65 -11.52
C ASP A 134 19.78 -4.26 -11.93
N THR A 135 19.77 -5.17 -12.90
CA THR A 135 20.98 -5.89 -13.36
C THR A 135 21.51 -5.38 -14.69
N THR A 136 20.67 -4.75 -15.51
CA THR A 136 21.04 -4.18 -16.82
C THR A 136 20.38 -2.82 -17.02
N PRO A 137 21.05 -1.86 -17.71
CA PRO A 137 20.40 -0.64 -18.15
C PRO A 137 19.15 -0.98 -18.97
N ASN A 138 17.99 -0.60 -18.46
CA ASN A 138 16.70 -0.73 -19.13
C ASN A 138 16.20 0.66 -19.50
N SER A 139 15.42 0.78 -20.57
CA SER A 139 14.69 2.00 -20.93
C SER A 139 13.17 1.84 -20.83
N LYS A 140 12.74 0.71 -20.27
CA LYS A 140 11.34 0.34 -20.05
C LYS A 140 11.02 0.34 -18.56
N ILE A 141 9.74 0.53 -18.26
CA ILE A 141 9.19 0.39 -16.92
C ILE A 141 9.32 -1.06 -16.49
N ASN A 142 9.99 -1.28 -15.35
CA ASN A 142 10.22 -2.62 -14.79
C ASN A 142 9.64 -2.81 -13.39
N ARG A 143 8.96 -1.79 -12.85
CA ARG A 143 8.32 -1.82 -11.53
C ARG A 143 7.25 -0.75 -11.38
N LEU A 144 6.32 -0.99 -10.48
CA LEU A 144 5.41 0.02 -9.94
C LEU A 144 5.86 0.41 -8.53
N VAL A 145 5.74 1.70 -8.21
CA VAL A 145 5.89 2.21 -6.84
C VAL A 145 4.63 2.99 -6.47
N ALA A 146 3.96 2.57 -5.41
CA ALA A 146 2.73 3.19 -4.94
C ALA A 146 2.95 4.12 -3.75
N PHE A 147 2.36 5.30 -3.82
CA PHE A 147 2.22 6.24 -2.73
C PHE A 147 0.76 6.55 -2.49
N GLY A 148 0.40 6.78 -1.22
CA GLY A 148 -0.97 7.12 -0.89
C GLY A 148 -1.39 6.70 0.50
N ASP A 149 -2.66 6.33 0.63
CA ASP A 149 -3.26 5.99 1.90
C ASP A 149 -3.80 4.55 1.95
N SER A 150 -4.80 4.30 2.78
CA SER A 150 -5.50 3.01 2.90
C SER A 150 -6.06 2.42 1.61
N LEU A 151 -6.38 3.22 0.59
CA LEU A 151 -6.85 2.68 -0.70
C LEU A 151 -5.75 1.97 -1.49
N SER A 152 -4.50 2.16 -1.08
CA SER A 152 -3.34 1.60 -1.76
C SER A 152 -2.40 0.84 -0.82
N ASP A 153 -2.48 0.99 0.51
CA ASP A 153 -1.62 0.28 1.47
C ASP A 153 -1.82 -1.26 1.40
N THR A 154 -0.71 -1.97 1.24
CA THR A 154 -0.63 -3.44 1.14
C THR A 154 0.02 -4.09 2.37
N GLY A 155 0.21 -3.35 3.46
CA GLY A 155 0.68 -3.90 4.73
C GLY A 155 1.67 -3.05 5.54
N ASN A 156 1.93 -1.80 5.15
CA ASN A 156 2.81 -0.90 5.90
C ASN A 156 2.24 -0.58 7.27
N LEU A 157 0.96 -0.20 7.37
CA LEU A 157 0.30 -0.02 8.67
C LEU A 157 0.16 -1.34 9.42
N PHE A 158 -0.08 -2.45 8.70
CA PHE A 158 -0.20 -3.77 9.29
C PHE A 158 1.08 -4.23 10.00
N ASN A 159 2.24 -4.11 9.34
CA ASN A 159 3.52 -4.34 10.01
C ASN A 159 3.76 -3.34 11.15
N GLY A 160 3.46 -2.05 10.94
CA GLY A 160 3.62 -1.01 11.96
C GLY A 160 2.74 -1.21 13.20
N SER A 161 1.63 -1.92 13.05
CA SER A 161 0.71 -2.29 14.13
C SER A 161 1.00 -3.67 14.74
N GLN A 162 2.06 -4.35 14.30
CA GLN A 162 2.37 -5.72 14.72
C GLN A 162 1.27 -6.72 14.33
N TRP A 163 0.71 -6.56 13.13
CA TRP A 163 -0.31 -7.41 12.52
C TRP A 163 -1.68 -7.41 13.23
N VAL A 164 -1.99 -6.37 14.00
CA VAL A 164 -3.28 -6.26 14.70
C VAL A 164 -4.27 -5.36 13.97
N PHE A 165 -3.80 -4.50 13.04
CA PHE A 165 -4.62 -3.52 12.35
C PHE A 165 -4.25 -3.41 10.86
N PRO A 166 -5.19 -3.62 9.92
CA PRO A 166 -6.53 -4.15 10.16
C PRO A 166 -6.51 -5.64 10.57
N ASN A 167 -7.58 -6.13 11.20
CA ASN A 167 -7.68 -7.50 11.71
C ASN A 167 -7.65 -8.53 10.56
N ALA A 168 -6.65 -9.42 10.54
CA ALA A 168 -6.43 -10.34 9.43
C ALA A 168 -7.55 -11.37 9.19
N ASN A 169 -8.53 -11.50 10.09
CA ASN A 169 -9.70 -12.38 9.90
C ASN A 169 -10.89 -11.68 9.22
N SER A 170 -10.81 -10.37 9.00
CA SER A 170 -11.85 -9.61 8.29
C SER A 170 -11.29 -8.67 7.25
N TRP A 171 -9.98 -8.52 7.16
CA TRP A 171 -9.27 -7.77 6.14
C TRP A 171 -8.11 -8.60 5.64
N PHE A 172 -7.90 -8.58 4.33
CA PHE A 172 -6.94 -9.46 3.68
C PHE A 172 -5.50 -9.02 3.99
N LEU A 173 -4.83 -9.72 4.89
CA LEU A 173 -3.40 -9.56 5.22
C LEU A 173 -2.89 -8.11 5.18
N GLY A 174 -3.52 -7.21 5.93
CA GLY A 174 -3.11 -5.81 6.04
C GLY A 174 -3.68 -4.84 5.00
N HIS A 175 -4.37 -5.33 3.97
CA HIS A 175 -5.12 -4.52 3.01
C HIS A 175 -6.40 -4.01 3.64
N PHE A 176 -6.82 -2.79 3.33
CA PHE A 176 -8.13 -2.29 3.73
C PHE A 176 -9.23 -2.77 2.78
N SER A 177 -9.21 -4.06 2.46
CA SER A 177 -10.19 -4.72 1.60
C SER A 177 -10.24 -6.21 1.92
N ASN A 178 -11.05 -6.97 1.17
CA ASN A 178 -11.15 -8.43 1.28
C ASN A 178 -10.23 -9.19 0.32
N GLY A 179 -9.31 -8.50 -0.36
CA GLY A 179 -8.34 -9.05 -1.31
C GLY A 179 -7.38 -7.94 -1.78
N PHE A 180 -6.79 -8.12 -2.96
CA PHE A 180 -5.90 -7.14 -3.57
C PHE A 180 -6.55 -5.77 -3.77
N VAL A 181 -5.71 -4.73 -3.71
CA VAL A 181 -6.06 -3.35 -4.07
C VAL A 181 -5.70 -3.04 -5.52
N TRP A 182 -6.17 -1.90 -6.02
CA TRP A 182 -6.08 -1.54 -7.44
C TRP A 182 -4.65 -1.55 -7.99
N THR A 183 -3.65 -1.14 -7.20
CA THR A 183 -2.23 -1.10 -7.60
C THR A 183 -1.65 -2.49 -7.84
N GLU A 184 -2.07 -3.49 -7.07
CA GLU A 184 -1.65 -4.89 -7.25
C GLU A 184 -2.19 -5.43 -8.56
N TYR A 185 -3.46 -5.19 -8.88
CA TYR A 185 -4.03 -5.57 -10.18
C TYR A 185 -3.35 -4.88 -11.37
N LEU A 186 -2.91 -3.63 -11.24
CA LEU A 186 -2.11 -2.97 -12.28
C LEU A 186 -0.75 -3.64 -12.48
N ALA A 187 -0.11 -4.04 -11.37
CA ALA A 187 1.18 -4.72 -11.39
C ALA A 187 1.08 -6.12 -12.01
N GLU A 188 0.04 -6.89 -11.64
CA GLU A 188 -0.25 -8.20 -12.23
C GLU A 188 -0.53 -8.12 -13.73
N ALA A 189 -1.33 -7.14 -14.16
CA ALA A 189 -1.66 -6.95 -15.58
C ALA A 189 -0.43 -6.59 -16.45
N LYS A 190 0.67 -6.17 -15.82
CA LYS A 190 1.92 -5.78 -16.47
C LYS A 190 3.10 -6.70 -16.15
N ASP A 191 2.87 -7.74 -15.35
CA ASP A 191 3.90 -8.70 -14.91
C ASP A 191 5.17 -8.01 -14.38
N VAL A 192 4.97 -6.97 -13.55
CA VAL A 192 6.06 -6.24 -12.90
C VAL A 192 5.81 -6.18 -11.39
N PRO A 193 6.87 -6.12 -10.57
CA PRO A 193 6.70 -5.98 -9.13
C PRO A 193 6.07 -4.65 -8.73
N LEU A 194 5.26 -4.70 -7.67
CA LEU A 194 4.78 -3.54 -6.93
C LEU A 194 5.59 -3.36 -5.65
N TYR A 195 6.07 -2.14 -5.41
CA TYR A 195 6.62 -1.73 -4.13
C TYR A 195 5.78 -0.62 -3.51
N ASN A 196 5.35 -0.82 -2.27
CA ASN A 196 4.33 0.03 -1.67
C ASN A 196 4.88 0.91 -0.56
N TRP A 197 4.69 2.22 -0.68
CA TRP A 197 4.97 3.23 0.34
C TRP A 197 3.71 3.90 0.89
N SER A 198 2.52 3.51 0.41
CA SER A 198 1.24 3.96 0.95
C SER A 198 1.08 3.50 2.39
N VAL A 199 0.42 4.31 3.22
CA VAL A 199 0.17 3.97 4.63
C VAL A 199 -1.30 4.16 4.97
N GLY A 200 -1.92 3.14 5.53
CA GLY A 200 -3.29 3.17 6.00
C GLY A 200 -3.54 4.35 6.94
N GLY A 201 -4.53 5.17 6.64
CA GLY A 201 -4.82 6.37 7.43
C GLY A 201 -3.80 7.49 7.31
N ALA A 202 -2.90 7.47 6.31
CA ALA A 202 -1.98 8.57 6.06
C ALA A 202 -2.73 9.90 5.93
N ALA A 203 -2.20 10.91 6.61
CA ALA A 203 -2.58 12.31 6.48
C ALA A 203 -1.33 13.11 6.15
N GLY A 204 -1.44 14.33 5.62
CA GLY A 204 -0.29 15.09 5.15
C GLY A 204 0.69 15.51 6.27
N THR A 205 0.34 15.23 7.54
CA THR A 205 1.22 15.32 8.71
C THR A 205 1.22 14.01 9.50
N ASN A 206 2.35 13.71 10.14
CA ASN A 206 2.49 12.49 10.92
C ASN A 206 1.67 12.57 12.22
N GLN A 207 0.63 11.74 12.33
CA GLN A 207 -0.24 11.72 13.52
C GLN A 207 0.16 10.61 14.52
N TYR A 208 0.89 9.58 14.06
CA TYR A 208 1.53 8.52 14.88
C TYR A 208 2.86 8.11 14.23
N VAL A 209 3.76 7.41 14.95
CA VAL A 209 5.07 6.94 14.40
C VAL A 209 4.91 6.15 13.09
N ALA A 210 3.77 5.48 12.90
CA ALA A 210 3.46 4.73 11.69
C ALA A 210 2.81 5.58 10.58
N LEU A 211 2.08 6.65 10.89
CA LEU A 211 1.35 7.45 9.91
C LEU A 211 2.28 8.47 9.27
N THR A 212 2.79 8.15 8.09
CA THR A 212 3.64 9.06 7.30
C THR A 212 2.82 9.77 6.25
N GLY A 213 2.86 11.11 6.24
CA GLY A 213 2.26 11.89 5.17
C GLY A 213 2.93 11.67 3.83
N ILE A 214 2.27 12.09 2.75
CA ILE A 214 2.69 11.77 1.38
C ILE A 214 4.13 12.25 1.06
N TYR A 215 4.52 13.40 1.62
CA TYR A 215 5.90 13.91 1.47
C TYR A 215 6.93 13.01 2.16
N ASP A 216 6.61 12.47 3.34
CA ASP A 216 7.49 11.57 4.08
C ASP A 216 7.54 10.17 3.45
N GLN A 217 6.46 9.72 2.81
CA GLN A 217 6.47 8.50 2.01
C GLN A 217 7.46 8.63 0.84
N VAL A 218 7.42 9.74 0.09
CA VAL A 218 8.38 10.01 -0.99
C VAL A 218 9.80 10.16 -0.44
N THR A 219 9.98 10.86 0.68
CA THR A 219 11.30 11.03 1.30
C THR A 219 11.89 9.69 1.73
N SER A 220 11.10 8.87 2.43
CA SER A 220 11.46 7.51 2.84
C SER A 220 11.88 6.69 1.62
N TYR A 221 11.02 6.62 0.61
CA TYR A 221 11.29 5.90 -0.64
C TYR A 221 12.64 6.29 -1.24
N LEU A 222 12.88 7.58 -1.42
CA LEU A 222 14.13 8.06 -1.99
C LEU A 222 15.35 7.66 -1.15
N THR A 223 15.21 7.58 0.18
CA THR A 223 16.28 7.08 1.06
C THR A 223 16.55 5.59 0.82
N TYR A 224 15.51 4.74 0.73
CA TYR A 224 15.67 3.32 0.39
C TYR A 224 16.33 3.15 -0.99
N MET A 225 15.94 3.96 -1.97
CA MET A 225 16.51 3.89 -3.33
C MET A 225 17.99 4.23 -3.40
N LYS A 226 18.57 4.91 -2.40
CA LYS A 226 20.03 5.10 -2.32
C LYS A 226 20.79 3.80 -2.03
N MET A 227 20.12 2.76 -1.54
CA MET A 227 20.72 1.44 -1.28
C MET A 227 20.54 0.47 -2.44
N ALA A 228 19.62 0.75 -3.36
CA ALA A 228 19.38 -0.08 -4.53
C ALA A 228 20.56 0.00 -5.52
N LYS A 229 20.95 -1.14 -6.09
CA LYS A 229 21.99 -1.20 -7.14
C LYS A 229 21.35 -0.88 -8.50
N ASN A 230 22.03 -0.01 -9.27
CA ASN A 230 21.68 0.39 -10.64
C ASN A 230 20.27 0.96 -10.83
N TYR A 231 19.67 1.48 -9.77
CA TYR A 231 18.32 2.02 -9.80
C TYR A 231 18.20 3.26 -10.71
N ASP A 232 17.26 3.23 -11.66
CA ASP A 232 16.89 4.38 -12.49
C ASP A 232 15.40 4.74 -12.28
N PRO A 233 15.07 5.93 -11.74
CA PRO A 233 13.69 6.39 -11.56
C PRO A 233 12.89 6.55 -12.84
N LYS A 234 13.55 6.61 -14.01
CA LYS A 234 12.87 6.62 -15.31
C LYS A 234 12.23 5.28 -15.64
N ASN A 235 12.69 4.19 -15.05
CA ASN A 235 12.15 2.85 -15.27
C ASN A 235 11.06 2.46 -14.26
N THR A 236 10.53 3.43 -13.51
CA THR A 236 9.51 3.21 -12.48
C THR A 236 8.21 3.91 -12.87
N LEU A 237 7.09 3.18 -12.82
CA LEU A 237 5.76 3.78 -12.85
C LEU A 237 5.34 4.12 -11.43
N PHE A 238 5.18 5.40 -11.15
CA PHE A 238 4.67 5.86 -9.86
C PHE A 238 3.15 5.94 -9.89
N THR A 239 2.49 5.50 -8.82
CA THR A 239 1.05 5.72 -8.63
C THR A 239 0.84 6.57 -7.38
N LEU A 240 -0.04 7.56 -7.47
CA LEU A 240 -0.33 8.43 -6.34
C LEU A 240 -1.84 8.73 -6.25
N GLU A 241 -2.41 8.34 -5.12
CA GLU A 241 -3.76 8.69 -4.67
C GLU A 241 -3.65 9.11 -3.20
N PHE A 242 -4.16 10.28 -2.82
CA PHE A 242 -3.94 10.81 -1.48
C PHE A 242 -4.94 11.91 -1.12
N GLY A 243 -5.44 11.91 0.12
CA GLY A 243 -6.16 13.05 0.71
C GLY A 243 -7.56 12.72 1.23
N LEU A 244 -8.11 11.53 0.96
CA LEU A 244 -9.40 11.14 1.53
C LEU A 244 -9.35 11.08 3.05
N ASN A 245 -8.31 10.44 3.59
CA ASN A 245 -8.09 10.36 5.03
C ASN A 245 -7.92 11.74 5.67
N ASP A 246 -7.20 12.67 5.03
CA ASP A 246 -7.06 14.07 5.47
C ASP A 246 -8.41 14.77 5.67
N PHE A 247 -9.33 14.60 4.72
CA PHE A 247 -10.63 15.26 4.75
C PHE A 247 -11.63 14.55 5.67
N MET A 248 -11.61 13.22 5.71
CA MET A 248 -12.60 12.43 6.47
C MET A 248 -12.25 12.28 7.95
N ASN A 249 -10.97 12.08 8.27
CA ASN A 249 -10.55 11.63 9.60
C ASN A 249 -9.78 12.71 10.38
N TYR A 250 -9.11 13.61 9.67
CA TYR A 250 -8.22 14.62 10.28
C TYR A 250 -8.69 16.05 10.12
N ASN A 251 -9.82 16.26 9.44
CA ASN A 251 -10.41 17.57 9.19
C ASN A 251 -9.41 18.60 8.61
N ARG A 252 -8.44 18.16 7.80
CA ARG A 252 -7.45 19.07 7.23
C ARG A 252 -8.04 19.97 6.18
N GLU A 253 -7.45 21.14 6.02
CA GLU A 253 -7.87 22.12 5.02
C GLU A 253 -7.32 21.79 3.64
N VAL A 254 -8.09 22.11 2.61
CA VAL A 254 -7.73 21.80 1.22
C VAL A 254 -6.39 22.45 0.86
N SER A 255 -6.11 23.66 1.34
CA SER A 255 -4.84 24.36 1.11
C SER A 255 -3.63 23.55 1.56
N ASP A 256 -3.74 22.87 2.69
CA ASP A 256 -2.65 22.10 3.26
C ASP A 256 -2.40 20.83 2.45
N VAL A 257 -3.47 20.08 2.16
CA VAL A 257 -3.38 18.84 1.37
C VAL A 257 -2.86 19.14 -0.04
N LYS A 258 -3.20 20.31 -0.62
CA LYS A 258 -2.60 20.82 -1.86
C LYS A 258 -1.10 21.03 -1.75
N ALA A 259 -0.64 21.65 -0.66
CA ALA A 259 0.79 21.88 -0.44
C ALA A 259 1.56 20.56 -0.27
N ASP A 260 0.98 19.58 0.42
CA ASP A 260 1.58 18.27 0.64
C ASP A 260 1.71 17.48 -0.67
N LEU A 261 0.64 17.41 -1.46
CA LEU A 261 0.67 16.79 -2.79
C LEU A 261 1.66 17.50 -3.72
N SER A 262 1.64 18.83 -3.75
CA SER A 262 2.57 19.62 -4.57
C SER A 262 4.03 19.30 -4.22
N SER A 263 4.34 19.24 -2.93
CA SER A 263 5.71 18.98 -2.44
C SER A 263 6.17 17.56 -2.78
N ALA A 264 5.29 16.57 -2.63
CA ALA A 264 5.57 15.19 -3.03
C ALA A 264 5.87 15.06 -4.54
N LEU A 265 5.04 15.69 -5.38
CA LEU A 265 5.23 15.66 -6.83
C LEU A 265 6.49 16.39 -7.29
N ILE A 266 6.83 17.52 -6.67
CA ILE A 266 8.08 18.25 -6.94
C ILE A 266 9.26 17.33 -6.62
N ARG A 267 9.26 16.72 -5.44
CA ARG A 267 10.34 15.85 -4.98
C ARG A 267 10.52 14.60 -5.86
N LEU A 268 9.43 13.97 -6.29
CA LEU A 268 9.49 12.84 -7.24
C LEU A 268 10.08 13.26 -8.59
N ARG A 269 9.64 14.38 -9.15
CA ARG A 269 10.16 14.89 -10.41
C ARG A 269 11.64 15.26 -10.30
N ASP A 270 12.02 15.98 -9.25
CA ASP A 270 13.41 16.40 -9.02
C ASP A 270 14.33 15.20 -8.81
N ALA A 271 13.81 14.10 -8.26
CA ALA A 271 14.50 12.82 -8.19
C ALA A 271 14.57 12.05 -9.52
N GLY A 272 13.94 12.54 -10.59
CA GLY A 272 14.04 11.96 -11.94
C GLY A 272 12.86 11.10 -12.39
N ALA A 273 11.75 11.08 -11.65
CA ALA A 273 10.54 10.35 -12.06
C ALA A 273 10.02 10.85 -13.42
N GLN A 274 9.63 9.92 -14.29
CA GLN A 274 9.10 10.23 -15.62
C GLN A 274 7.69 9.69 -15.89
N HIS A 275 7.27 8.66 -15.17
CA HIS A 275 5.99 7.98 -15.40
C HIS A 275 5.14 8.05 -14.14
N LEU A 276 3.93 8.59 -14.26
CA LEU A 276 3.05 8.84 -13.12
C LEU A 276 1.59 8.54 -13.47
N ILE A 277 0.90 7.83 -12.58
CA ILE A 277 -0.56 7.75 -12.54
C ILE A 277 -1.06 8.55 -11.35
N LEU A 278 -1.96 9.50 -11.62
CA LEU A 278 -2.72 10.25 -10.62
C LEU A 278 -4.19 9.86 -10.69
N LEU A 279 -4.83 9.69 -9.54
CA LEU A 279 -6.28 9.48 -9.44
C LEU A 279 -6.95 10.71 -8.84
N THR A 280 -8.09 11.11 -9.40
CA THR A 280 -9.03 11.96 -8.64
C THR A 280 -9.60 11.15 -7.47
N LEU A 281 -9.93 11.81 -6.37
CA LEU A 281 -10.49 11.16 -5.20
C LEU A 281 -11.97 10.77 -5.45
N PRO A 282 -12.38 9.52 -5.18
CA PRO A 282 -13.79 9.16 -5.17
C PRO A 282 -14.58 10.00 -4.16
N ASP A 283 -15.88 10.23 -4.41
CA ASP A 283 -16.74 10.87 -3.41
C ASP A 283 -17.01 9.89 -2.27
N ALA A 284 -16.12 9.87 -1.28
CA ALA A 284 -16.23 9.00 -0.11
C ALA A 284 -17.50 9.26 0.70
N THR A 285 -18.20 10.38 0.50
CA THR A 285 -19.48 10.66 1.16
C THR A 285 -20.61 9.71 0.73
N LYS A 286 -20.38 8.91 -0.32
CA LYS A 286 -21.25 7.81 -0.75
C LYS A 286 -21.08 6.53 0.06
N ALA A 287 -19.99 6.41 0.83
CA ALA A 287 -19.71 5.20 1.62
C ALA A 287 -20.70 5.02 2.78
N PRO A 288 -21.00 3.76 3.19
CA PRO A 288 -21.98 3.48 4.24
C PRO A 288 -21.74 4.22 5.56
N GLN A 289 -20.48 4.58 5.89
CA GLN A 289 -20.15 5.32 7.12
C GLN A 289 -20.90 6.65 7.24
N PHE A 290 -21.24 7.29 6.11
CA PHE A 290 -21.92 8.59 6.10
C PHE A 290 -23.42 8.48 6.40
N LYS A 291 -23.98 7.27 6.49
CA LYS A 291 -25.30 7.05 7.10
C LYS A 291 -25.35 7.49 8.57
N TYR A 292 -24.20 7.53 9.23
CA TYR A 292 -24.04 7.95 10.62
C TYR A 292 -23.55 9.41 10.75
N SER A 293 -23.54 10.17 9.65
CA SER A 293 -23.09 11.57 9.61
C SER A 293 -24.25 12.54 9.40
N THR A 294 -24.05 13.81 9.75
CA THR A 294 -25.00 14.88 9.43
C THR A 294 -24.84 15.32 7.98
N GLN A 295 -25.89 15.90 7.39
CA GLN A 295 -25.81 16.47 6.04
C GLN A 295 -24.77 17.60 5.94
N GLN A 296 -24.54 18.34 7.03
CA GLN A 296 -23.52 19.38 7.08
C GLN A 296 -22.11 18.78 6.95
N GLU A 297 -21.81 17.67 7.62
CA GLU A 297 -20.50 17.03 7.50
C GLU A 297 -20.32 16.37 6.12
N ILE A 298 -21.37 15.75 5.58
CA ILE A 298 -21.38 15.22 4.22
C ILE A 298 -21.01 16.32 3.22
N GLU A 299 -21.68 17.47 3.26
CA GLU A 299 -21.45 18.54 2.29
C GLU A 299 -20.08 19.19 2.46
N LYS A 300 -19.60 19.31 3.71
CA LYS A 300 -18.25 19.79 4.02
C LYS A 300 -17.18 18.89 3.41
N VAL A 301 -17.24 17.57 3.64
CA VAL A 301 -16.26 16.63 3.07
C VAL A 301 -16.34 16.61 1.55
N ARG A 302 -17.56 16.57 0.97
CA ARG A 302 -17.76 16.59 -0.48
C ARG A 302 -17.16 17.83 -1.13
N THR A 303 -17.37 19.01 -0.54
CA THR A 303 -16.81 20.28 -1.04
C THR A 303 -15.28 20.23 -1.06
N LYS A 304 -14.64 19.66 -0.02
CA LYS A 304 -13.18 19.48 0.02
C LYS A 304 -12.69 18.54 -1.09
N ILE A 305 -13.37 17.40 -1.29
CA ILE A 305 -13.06 16.44 -2.37
C ILE A 305 -13.16 17.10 -3.75
N ILE A 306 -14.25 17.83 -4.04
CA ILE A 306 -14.44 18.52 -5.31
C ILE A 306 -13.32 19.53 -5.57
N ALA A 307 -13.02 20.38 -4.57
CA ALA A 307 -11.98 21.40 -4.69
C ALA A 307 -10.58 20.81 -4.87
N PHE A 308 -10.31 19.67 -4.24
CA PHE A 308 -9.03 18.98 -4.37
C PHE A 308 -8.90 18.24 -5.71
N ASN A 309 -9.98 17.65 -6.23
CA ASN A 309 -9.99 17.00 -7.55
C ASN A 309 -9.71 17.98 -8.70
N VAL A 310 -10.14 19.23 -8.59
CA VAL A 310 -9.74 20.29 -9.53
C VAL A 310 -8.22 20.49 -9.49
N PHE A 311 -7.62 20.53 -8.30
CA PHE A 311 -6.18 20.69 -8.16
C PHE A 311 -5.38 19.49 -8.67
N ILE A 312 -5.86 18.25 -8.44
CA ILE A 312 -5.21 17.05 -9.00
C ILE A 312 -5.17 17.15 -10.54
N LYS A 313 -6.26 17.60 -11.17
CA LYS A 313 -6.34 17.86 -12.62
C LYS A 313 -5.28 18.87 -13.07
N GLU A 314 -5.20 20.01 -12.37
CA GLU A 314 -4.20 21.05 -12.63
C GLU A 314 -2.75 20.53 -12.49
N GLN A 315 -2.47 19.72 -11.46
CA GLN A 315 -1.15 19.11 -11.26
C GLN A 315 -0.81 18.13 -12.38
N ALA A 316 -1.75 17.29 -12.79
CA ALA A 316 -1.52 16.36 -13.90
C ALA A 316 -1.12 17.10 -15.19
N ASP A 317 -1.85 18.16 -15.54
CA ASP A 317 -1.55 18.96 -16.72
C ASP A 317 -0.23 19.73 -16.60
N LEU A 318 0.08 20.26 -15.41
CA LEU A 318 1.36 20.89 -15.12
C LEU A 318 2.54 19.94 -15.37
N TYR A 319 2.45 18.69 -14.90
CA TYR A 319 3.53 17.72 -15.03
C TYR A 319 3.65 17.13 -16.45
N LYS A 320 2.53 17.00 -17.19
CA LYS A 320 2.57 16.73 -18.64
C LYS A 320 3.32 17.83 -19.40
N ASN A 321 2.99 19.10 -19.14
CA ASN A 321 3.66 20.26 -19.77
C ASN A 321 5.15 20.36 -19.41
N LYS A 322 5.53 19.78 -18.26
CA LYS A 322 6.91 19.63 -17.80
C LYS A 322 7.66 18.44 -18.41
N GLY A 323 7.03 17.69 -19.33
CA GLY A 323 7.60 16.59 -20.09
C GLY A 323 7.47 15.20 -19.44
N MET A 324 6.71 15.05 -18.35
CA MET A 324 6.45 13.73 -17.76
C MET A 324 5.32 13.01 -18.50
N ASN A 325 5.41 11.69 -18.58
CA ASN A 325 4.29 10.84 -19.02
C ASN A 325 3.34 10.65 -17.84
N VAL A 326 2.30 11.50 -17.77
CA VAL A 326 1.31 11.46 -16.69
C VAL A 326 -0.03 10.97 -17.23
N LEU A 327 -0.53 9.90 -16.62
CA LEU A 327 -1.92 9.48 -16.73
C LEU A 327 -2.71 10.05 -15.56
N LEU A 328 -3.74 10.84 -15.86
CA LEU A 328 -4.75 11.19 -14.87
C LEU A 328 -5.97 10.30 -15.11
N TYR A 329 -6.39 9.56 -14.09
CA TYR A 329 -7.60 8.77 -14.11
C TYR A 329 -8.71 9.41 -13.25
N ASP A 330 -9.90 9.62 -13.83
CA ASP A 330 -11.03 10.23 -13.11
C ASP A 330 -11.82 9.19 -12.29
N ALA A 331 -11.19 8.66 -11.24
CA ALA A 331 -11.82 7.69 -10.34
C ALA A 331 -13.07 8.26 -9.64
N ASN A 332 -13.18 9.59 -9.46
CA ASN A 332 -14.39 10.23 -8.95
C ASN A 332 -15.61 9.94 -9.83
N THR A 333 -15.47 10.10 -11.15
CA THR A 333 -16.56 9.86 -12.08
C THR A 333 -16.91 8.38 -12.15
N LEU A 334 -15.91 7.50 -12.22
CA LEU A 334 -16.12 6.06 -12.22
C LEU A 334 -16.86 5.60 -10.95
N PHE A 335 -16.41 6.06 -9.78
CA PHE A 335 -17.00 5.69 -8.51
C PHE A 335 -18.44 6.22 -8.35
N ASN A 336 -18.73 7.43 -8.84
CA ASN A 336 -20.09 7.95 -8.86
C ASN A 336 -21.03 7.13 -9.75
N ALA A 337 -20.55 6.67 -10.92
CA ALA A 337 -21.32 5.79 -11.79
C ALA A 337 -21.58 4.44 -11.10
N MET A 338 -20.53 3.81 -10.57
CA MET A 338 -20.59 2.53 -9.86
C MET A 338 -21.52 2.57 -8.64
N THR A 339 -21.54 3.67 -7.88
CA THR A 339 -22.40 3.79 -6.68
C THR A 339 -23.83 4.21 -7.00
N SER A 340 -24.06 4.90 -8.12
CA SER A 340 -25.41 5.34 -8.50
C SER A 340 -26.19 4.26 -9.24
N LYS A 341 -25.50 3.40 -9.98
CA LYS A 341 -26.11 2.33 -10.79
C LYS A 341 -25.27 1.03 -10.74
N PRO A 342 -25.09 0.42 -9.57
CA PRO A 342 -24.18 -0.71 -9.39
C PRO A 342 -24.40 -1.87 -10.37
N GLU A 343 -25.65 -2.12 -10.76
CA GLU A 343 -26.02 -3.23 -11.65
C GLU A 343 -25.47 -3.05 -13.07
N GLU A 344 -25.38 -1.81 -13.56
CA GLU A 344 -24.74 -1.49 -14.86
C GLU A 344 -23.22 -1.76 -14.83
N HIS A 345 -22.65 -1.90 -13.64
CA HIS A 345 -21.22 -2.09 -13.39
C HIS A 345 -20.90 -3.46 -12.78
N GLY A 346 -21.87 -4.39 -12.74
CA GLY A 346 -21.67 -5.77 -12.29
C GLY A 346 -21.82 -6.03 -10.79
N PHE A 347 -22.19 -5.00 -10.02
CA PHE A 347 -22.46 -5.05 -8.58
C PHE A 347 -23.96 -5.10 -8.30
N ALA A 348 -24.36 -5.70 -7.18
CA ALA A 348 -25.73 -5.71 -6.69
C ALA A 348 -25.97 -4.65 -5.59
N ASN A 349 -24.93 -4.30 -4.82
CA ASN A 349 -25.06 -3.36 -3.72
C ASN A 349 -23.92 -2.34 -3.69
N ALA A 350 -24.28 -1.05 -3.61
CA ALA A 350 -23.34 0.05 -3.42
C ALA A 350 -23.79 1.04 -2.33
N LYS A 351 -24.62 0.61 -1.40
CA LYS A 351 -25.16 1.45 -0.31
C LYS A 351 -24.85 0.89 1.07
N ASP A 352 -24.63 -0.41 1.17
CA ASP A 352 -24.43 -1.13 2.42
C ASP A 352 -23.02 -1.73 2.47
N ALA A 353 -22.54 -1.97 3.68
CA ALA A 353 -21.32 -2.74 3.90
C ALA A 353 -21.64 -4.24 3.71
N CYS A 354 -20.72 -4.99 3.11
CA CYS A 354 -20.82 -6.45 3.08
C CYS A 354 -20.70 -7.04 4.50
N LEU A 355 -19.74 -6.53 5.28
CA LEU A 355 -19.57 -6.86 6.70
C LEU A 355 -20.73 -6.32 7.54
N ASN A 356 -21.13 -7.07 8.57
CA ASN A 356 -22.18 -6.70 9.50
C ASN A 356 -21.72 -5.62 10.51
N ILE A 357 -21.45 -4.42 10.00
CA ILE A 357 -20.98 -3.26 10.76
C ILE A 357 -22.04 -2.16 10.66
N ASN A 358 -22.73 -1.91 11.77
CA ASN A 358 -23.86 -0.96 11.84
C ASN A 358 -23.49 0.36 12.55
N ARG A 359 -22.24 0.82 12.38
CA ARG A 359 -21.69 2.05 12.95
C ARG A 359 -20.49 2.56 12.14
N SER A 360 -20.00 3.75 12.47
CA SER A 360 -18.69 4.24 12.01
C SER A 360 -17.73 4.33 13.18
N SER A 361 -16.71 3.47 13.21
CA SER A 361 -15.66 3.49 14.24
C SER A 361 -14.34 2.93 13.71
N ALA A 362 -13.23 3.62 14.02
CA ALA A 362 -11.89 3.10 13.75
C ALA A 362 -11.59 1.79 14.53
N LEU A 363 -12.30 1.53 15.63
CA LEU A 363 -12.14 0.29 16.39
C LEU A 363 -12.62 -0.93 15.61
N ASP A 364 -13.49 -0.77 14.61
CA ASP A 364 -13.99 -1.91 13.85
C ASP A 364 -12.85 -2.63 13.13
N TYR A 365 -11.82 -1.93 12.65
CA TYR A 365 -10.62 -2.52 12.05
C TYR A 365 -9.78 -3.39 13.00
N LEU A 366 -10.00 -3.35 14.32
CA LEU A 366 -9.30 -4.21 15.29
C LEU A 366 -10.01 -5.55 15.54
N TYR A 367 -11.26 -5.68 15.15
CA TYR A 367 -12.10 -6.83 15.47
C TYR A 367 -12.51 -7.61 14.23
N SER A 368 -12.75 -8.91 14.38
CA SER A 368 -13.36 -9.71 13.32
C SER A 368 -14.86 -9.42 13.22
N HIS A 369 -15.40 -9.40 12.00
CA HIS A 369 -16.82 -9.20 11.70
C HIS A 369 -17.32 -10.31 10.78
N SER A 370 -18.54 -10.76 11.01
CA SER A 370 -19.25 -11.66 10.10
C SER A 370 -19.94 -10.88 8.98
N PHE A 371 -20.41 -11.60 7.97
CA PHE A 371 -21.19 -11.03 6.87
C PHE A 371 -22.60 -10.64 7.30
N THR A 372 -23.19 -9.72 6.55
CA THR A 372 -24.65 -9.61 6.50
C THR A 372 -25.23 -10.83 5.75
N ASN A 373 -26.48 -11.20 6.06
CA ASN A 373 -27.15 -12.29 5.33
C ASN A 373 -27.27 -11.99 3.83
N ASP A 374 -27.42 -10.72 3.45
CA ASP A 374 -27.53 -10.30 2.06
C ASP A 374 -26.20 -10.46 1.32
N CYS A 375 -25.08 -10.02 1.92
CA CYS A 375 -23.77 -10.24 1.32
C CYS A 375 -23.43 -11.73 1.22
N ALA A 376 -23.72 -12.53 2.25
CA ALA A 376 -23.52 -13.97 2.20
C ALA A 376 -24.35 -14.68 1.12
N HIS A 377 -25.51 -14.11 0.73
CA HIS A 377 -26.33 -14.63 -0.35
C HIS A 377 -25.77 -14.29 -1.74
N HIS A 378 -25.25 -13.08 -1.93
CA HIS A 378 -24.78 -12.59 -3.22
C HIS A 378 -23.28 -12.81 -3.48
N GLY A 379 -22.48 -12.99 -2.43
CA GLY A 379 -21.02 -12.94 -2.46
C GLY A 379 -20.47 -11.52 -2.43
N SER A 380 -19.29 -11.34 -1.83
CA SER A 380 -18.61 -10.05 -1.66
C SER A 380 -18.31 -9.36 -2.99
N ASP A 381 -18.10 -10.13 -4.05
CA ASP A 381 -17.79 -9.58 -5.38
C ASP A 381 -18.97 -8.85 -6.04
N LYS A 382 -20.17 -8.97 -5.44
CA LYS A 382 -21.36 -8.19 -5.82
C LYS A 382 -21.56 -6.94 -4.98
N TYR A 383 -20.67 -6.65 -4.04
CA TYR A 383 -20.71 -5.46 -3.22
C TYR A 383 -19.61 -4.47 -3.64
N VAL A 384 -19.93 -3.18 -3.66
CA VAL A 384 -18.93 -2.13 -3.83
C VAL A 384 -18.14 -1.93 -2.54
N PHE A 385 -18.80 -1.98 -1.38
CA PHE A 385 -18.19 -1.70 -0.08
C PHE A 385 -18.00 -2.96 0.76
N TRP A 386 -16.79 -3.16 1.25
CA TRP A 386 -16.46 -4.27 2.14
C TRP A 386 -16.93 -3.99 3.57
N GLY A 387 -16.31 -3.01 4.22
CA GLY A 387 -16.78 -2.40 5.46
C GLY A 387 -17.64 -1.18 5.20
N VAL A 388 -17.71 -0.27 6.17
CA VAL A 388 -18.47 0.98 6.03
C VAL A 388 -17.73 2.08 5.26
N THR A 389 -16.44 1.88 4.97
CA THR A 389 -15.58 2.90 4.34
C THR A 389 -14.98 2.39 3.03
N HIS A 390 -14.26 1.27 3.08
CA HIS A 390 -13.42 0.83 1.97
C HIS A 390 -14.14 -0.07 0.97
N PRO A 391 -13.73 -0.01 -0.32
CA PRO A 391 -14.28 -0.86 -1.36
C PRO A 391 -13.83 -2.33 -1.21
N THR A 392 -14.59 -3.23 -1.82
CA THR A 392 -14.21 -4.64 -2.00
C THR A 392 -13.08 -4.78 -3.01
N THR A 393 -12.41 -5.94 -3.01
CA THR A 393 -11.37 -6.27 -3.99
C THR A 393 -11.94 -6.31 -5.41
N ALA A 394 -13.21 -6.72 -5.59
CA ALA A 394 -13.91 -6.63 -6.87
C ALA A 394 -14.07 -5.18 -7.37
N ALA A 395 -14.38 -4.23 -6.47
CA ALA A 395 -14.42 -2.81 -6.81
C ALA A 395 -13.02 -2.25 -7.11
N HIS A 396 -11.98 -2.67 -6.39
CA HIS A 396 -10.59 -2.34 -6.74
C HIS A 396 -10.18 -2.88 -8.11
N LYS A 397 -10.52 -4.13 -8.41
CA LYS A 397 -10.29 -4.75 -9.72
C LYS A 397 -11.03 -4.00 -10.81
N TYR A 398 -12.28 -3.63 -10.59
CA TYR A 398 -13.07 -2.84 -11.54
C TYR A 398 -12.40 -1.50 -11.86
N ILE A 399 -11.87 -0.79 -10.86
CA ILE A 399 -11.10 0.45 -11.06
C ILE A 399 -9.83 0.16 -11.88
N ALA A 400 -9.07 -0.87 -11.52
CA ALA A 400 -7.85 -1.25 -12.23
C ALA A 400 -8.12 -1.63 -13.69
N ASP A 401 -9.15 -2.43 -13.96
CA ASP A 401 -9.54 -2.85 -15.31
C ASP A 401 -9.88 -1.65 -16.22
N ASN A 402 -10.52 -0.61 -15.66
CA ASN A 402 -10.80 0.60 -16.42
C ASN A 402 -9.52 1.42 -16.69
N ILE A 403 -8.60 1.53 -15.72
CA ILE A 403 -7.28 2.15 -15.94
C ILE A 403 -6.50 1.41 -17.04
N ILE A 404 -6.50 0.07 -16.98
CA ILE A 404 -5.81 -0.80 -17.93
C ILE A 404 -6.38 -0.62 -19.33
N LYS A 405 -7.71 -0.65 -19.47
CA LYS A 405 -8.42 -0.55 -20.75
C LYS A 405 -8.15 0.77 -21.46
N GLU A 406 -8.15 1.87 -20.71
CA GLU A 406 -8.12 3.20 -21.33
C GLU A 406 -6.68 3.65 -21.62
N GLU A 407 -5.71 3.35 -20.75
CA GLU A 407 -4.51 4.19 -20.70
C GLU A 407 -3.19 3.49 -20.28
N LEU A 408 -3.21 2.32 -19.63
CA LEU A 408 -1.98 1.71 -19.11
C LEU A 408 -1.00 1.22 -20.21
N ASN A 409 -1.50 0.92 -21.41
CA ASN A 409 -0.67 0.51 -22.56
C ASN A 409 0.15 1.65 -23.17
N LYS A 410 -0.06 2.91 -22.74
CA LYS A 410 0.70 4.07 -23.22
C LYS A 410 2.07 4.22 -22.53
N PHE A 411 2.29 3.48 -21.45
CA PHE A 411 3.57 3.44 -20.76
C PHE A 411 4.53 2.42 -21.40
N PRO A 412 5.85 2.71 -21.45
CA PRO A 412 6.82 1.83 -22.08
C PRO A 412 7.23 0.68 -21.16
N PHE A 413 6.35 -0.29 -20.92
CA PHE A 413 6.68 -1.54 -20.22
C PHE A 413 7.60 -2.46 -21.04
#